data_AF-A0A536HBK8-F1
#
_entry.id   AF-A0A536HBK8-F1
#
_cell.length_a   1.000
_cell.length_b   1.000
_cell.length_c   1.000
_cell.angle_alpha   90.00
_cell.angle_beta   90.00
_cell.angle_gamma   90.00
#
_symmetry.space_group_name_H-M   'P 1'
#
loop_
_entity.id
_entity.type
_entity.pdbx_description
1 polymer ?
#
loop_
_entity_poly.entity_id
_entity_poly.type
_entity_poly.pdbx_seq_one_letter_code
_entity_poly.pdbx_strand_id
1 'polypeptide(L)'
;MEPTKTLWMLDIVRDKCGELIPIYAVDQTEAWIEAQRWAIRNEMPLPETATLIHFPNGFTIFRRTIPGTLKGEIDAQSSTDPGT
;
A
#
# COMPACT_ATOMS: atom_id res chain seq x y z
N MET A 1 6.43 -27.31 -16.78
CA MET A 1 5.27 -26.64 -16.18
C MET A 1 5.70 -25.21 -15.93
N GLU A 2 5.03 -24.22 -16.53
CA GLU A 2 5.39 -22.82 -16.25
C GLU A 2 4.97 -22.45 -14.82
N PRO A 3 5.83 -21.75 -14.06
CA PRO A 3 5.50 -21.36 -12.71
C PRO A 3 4.34 -20.35 -12.74
N THR A 4 3.28 -20.65 -11.99
CA THR A 4 2.07 -19.81 -11.95
C THR A 4 2.24 -18.70 -10.92
N LYS A 5 2.08 -17.45 -11.34
CA LYS A 5 2.07 -16.31 -10.43
C LYS A 5 0.80 -16.32 -9.59
N THR A 6 0.96 -16.06 -8.30
CA THR A 6 -0.14 -15.91 -7.34
C THR A 6 -0.14 -14.50 -6.78
N LEU A 7 -1.22 -14.12 -6.10
CA LEU A 7 -1.38 -12.79 -5.55
C LEU A 7 -0.69 -12.69 -4.18
N TRP A 8 0.08 -11.64 -4.02
CA TRP A 8 0.70 -11.20 -2.78
C TRP A 8 0.24 -9.77 -2.52
N MET A 9 -0.10 -9.44 -1.28
CA MET A 9 -0.41 -8.07 -0.88
C MET A 9 0.77 -7.53 -0.08
N LEU A 10 1.38 -6.48 -0.61
CA LEU A 10 2.34 -5.66 0.13
C LEU A 10 1.54 -4.74 1.06
N ASP A 11 1.64 -5.00 2.36
CA ASP A 11 1.05 -4.19 3.43
C ASP A 11 2.10 -3.21 3.94
N ILE A 12 1.79 -1.92 3.83
CA ILE A 12 2.63 -0.82 4.31
C ILE A 12 1.78 0.09 5.18
N VAL A 13 2.35 0.57 6.28
CA VAL A 13 1.71 1.57 7.14
C VAL A 13 2.42 2.90 6.96
N ARG A 14 1.70 3.91 6.47
CA ARG A 14 2.21 5.27 6.28
C ARG A 14 1.33 6.27 7.00
N ASP A 15 1.90 7.16 7.81
CA ASP A 15 1.18 8.29 8.40
C ASP A 15 -0.17 7.92 9.07
N LYS A 16 -0.21 6.75 9.76
CA LYS A 16 -1.41 6.15 10.39
C LYS A 16 -2.47 5.59 9.43
N CYS A 17 -2.20 5.55 8.13
CA CYS A 17 -2.99 4.89 7.11
C CYS A 17 -2.27 3.62 6.61
N GLY A 18 -2.94 2.47 6.67
CA GLY A 18 -2.47 1.25 6.02
C GLY A 18 -2.81 1.27 4.53
N GLU A 19 -1.84 0.96 3.68
CA GLU A 19 -2.02 0.76 2.24
C GLU A 19 -1.72 -0.69 1.88
N LEU A 20 -2.57 -1.28 1.03
CA LEU A 20 -2.41 -2.64 0.52
C LEU A 20 -2.17 -2.60 -0.99
N ILE A 21 -0.99 -3.03 -1.43
CA ILE A 21 -0.57 -3.01 -2.83
C ILE A 21 -0.54 -4.43 -3.39
N PRO A 22 -1.25 -4.71 -4.51
CA PRO A 22 -1.23 -6.03 -5.12
C PRO A 22 0.06 -6.27 -5.91
N ILE A 23 0.69 -7.42 -5.67
CA ILE A 23 1.91 -7.92 -6.30
C ILE A 23 1.66 -9.33 -6.83
N TYR A 24 2.06 -9.63 -8.07
CA TYR A 24 1.93 -10.96 -8.67
C TYR A 24 3.28 -11.63 -8.83
N ALA A 25 3.48 -12.75 -8.14
CA ALA A 25 4.75 -13.45 -8.06
C ALA A 25 4.57 -14.96 -7.87
N VAL A 26 5.56 -15.72 -8.35
CA VAL A 26 5.64 -17.18 -8.24
C VAL A 26 5.93 -17.61 -6.80
N ASP A 27 6.82 -16.88 -6.12
CA ASP A 27 7.25 -17.15 -4.76
C ASP A 27 7.50 -15.85 -3.98
N GLN A 28 7.87 -16.01 -2.70
CA GLN A 28 8.12 -14.88 -1.80
C GLN A 28 9.32 -14.02 -2.24
N THR A 29 10.32 -14.62 -2.88
CA THR A 29 11.52 -13.90 -3.33
C THR A 29 11.17 -12.98 -4.49
N GLU A 30 10.48 -13.50 -5.51
CA GLU A 30 9.97 -12.69 -6.61
C GLU A 30 8.99 -11.62 -6.10
N ALA A 31 8.15 -11.94 -5.11
CA ALA A 31 7.22 -10.97 -4.52
C ALA A 31 7.94 -9.77 -3.89
N TRP A 32 9.05 -9.99 -3.17
CA TRP A 32 9.88 -8.90 -2.64
C TRP A 32 10.59 -8.11 -3.74
N ILE A 33 11.05 -8.77 -4.80
CA ILE A 33 11.65 -8.07 -5.95
C ILE A 33 10.62 -7.16 -6.62
N GLU A 34 9.41 -7.65 -6.85
CA GLU A 34 8.32 -6.87 -7.43
C GLU A 34 7.85 -5.74 -6.50
N ALA A 35 7.82 -5.98 -5.18
CA ALA A 35 7.56 -4.93 -4.18
C ALA A 35 8.60 -3.81 -4.26
N GLN A 36 9.89 -4.13 -4.38
CA GLN A 36 10.95 -3.13 -4.54
C GLN A 36 10.85 -2.41 -5.89
N ARG A 37 10.51 -3.11 -6.98
CA ARG A 37 10.24 -2.47 -8.29
C ARG A 37 9.07 -1.51 -8.22
N TRP A 38 8.02 -1.86 -7.49
CA TRP A 38 6.90 -0.95 -7.24
C TRP A 38 7.35 0.26 -6.41
N ALA A 39 8.08 0.06 -5.32
CA ALA A 39 8.62 1.12 -4.46
C ALA A 39 9.47 2.14 -5.25
N ILE A 40 10.42 1.66 -6.05
CA ILE A 40 11.27 2.50 -6.91
C ILE A 40 10.43 3.30 -7.91
N ARG A 41 9.47 2.65 -8.58
CA ARG A 41 8.60 3.32 -9.58
C ARG A 41 7.73 4.43 -8.98
N ASN A 42 7.41 4.33 -7.69
CA ASN A 42 6.58 5.31 -6.99
C ASN A 42 7.42 6.25 -6.12
N GLU A 43 8.75 6.23 -6.26
CA GLU A 43 9.70 7.04 -5.47
C GLU A 43 9.48 6.91 -3.96
N MET A 44 9.06 5.71 -3.53
CA MET A 44 8.60 5.45 -2.18
C MET A 44 9.36 4.28 -1.57
N PRO A 45 10.37 4.52 -0.72
CA PRO A 45 11.13 3.44 -0.10
C PRO A 45 10.21 2.57 0.76
N LEU A 46 10.41 1.25 0.71
CA LEU A 46 9.64 0.34 1.56
C LEU A 46 10.01 0.59 3.03
N PRO A 47 9.04 0.81 3.92
CA PRO A 47 9.31 0.93 5.34
C PRO A 47 9.76 -0.43 5.91
N GLU A 48 10.48 -0.42 7.03
CA GLU A 48 10.90 -1.66 7.72
C GLU A 48 9.70 -2.49 8.20
N THR A 49 8.55 -1.85 8.40
CA THR A 49 7.28 -2.48 8.76
C THR A 49 6.55 -3.11 7.59
N ALA A 50 7.08 -2.99 6.36
CA ALA A 50 6.47 -3.59 5.18
C ALA A 50 6.39 -5.11 5.35
N THR A 51 5.23 -5.68 5.02
CA THR A 51 5.04 -7.13 5.02
C THR A 51 4.38 -7.60 3.74
N LEU A 52 4.59 -8.87 3.39
CA LEU A 52 3.93 -9.52 2.27
C LEU A 52 2.96 -10.58 2.80
N ILE A 53 1.69 -10.47 2.39
CA ILE A 53 0.63 -11.42 2.72
C ILE A 53 0.33 -12.25 1.48
N HIS A 54 0.46 -13.57 1.57
CA HIS A 54 0.25 -14.47 0.43
C HIS A 54 -1.22 -14.89 0.30
N PHE A 55 -1.77 -14.74 -0.91
CA PHE A 55 -3.10 -15.21 -1.29
C PHE A 55 -2.98 -16.22 -2.44
N PRO A 56 -2.60 -17.48 -2.15
CA PRO A 56 -2.34 -18.49 -3.18
C PRO A 56 -3.55 -18.78 -4.07
N ASN A 57 -4.77 -18.60 -3.52
CA ASN A 57 -6.03 -18.83 -4.21
C ASN A 57 -6.77 -17.52 -4.56
N GLY A 58 -6.12 -16.36 -4.41
CA GLY A 58 -6.76 -15.05 -4.48
C GLY A 58 -7.63 -14.75 -3.25
N PHE A 59 -8.39 -13.65 -3.31
CA PHE A 59 -9.36 -13.24 -2.29
C PHE A 59 -10.54 -12.50 -2.93
N THR A 60 -11.64 -12.37 -2.18
CA THR A 60 -12.82 -11.62 -2.62
C THR A 60 -12.88 -10.26 -1.89
N ILE A 61 -13.01 -9.18 -2.65
CA ILE A 61 -13.19 -7.83 -2.10
C ILE A 61 -14.68 -7.52 -2.01
N PHE A 62 -15.18 -7.31 -0.80
CA PHE A 62 -16.51 -6.76 -0.56
C PHE A 62 -16.40 -5.24 -0.38
N ARG A 63 -16.68 -4.49 -1.44
CA ARG A 63 -16.73 -3.02 -1.35
C ARG A 63 -18.13 -2.58 -0.92
N ARG A 64 -18.23 -1.94 0.23
CA ARG A 64 -19.47 -1.29 0.70
C ARG A 64 -19.23 0.20 0.89
N THR A 65 -20.08 1.03 0.29
CA THR A 65 -20.12 2.47 0.61
C THR A 65 -20.85 2.62 1.94
N ILE A 66 -20.15 3.13 2.96
CA ILE A 66 -20.78 3.44 4.24
C ILE A 66 -21.45 4.81 4.10
N PRO A 67 -22.77 4.95 4.34
CA PRO A 67 -23.43 6.24 4.34
C PRO A 67 -22.89 7.08 5.51
N GLY A 68 -22.27 8.21 5.20
CA GLY A 68 -21.71 9.13 6.18
C GLY A 68 -20.81 10.18 5.52
N THR A 69 -20.60 11.30 6.19
CA THR A 69 -19.65 12.34 5.78
C THR A 69 -18.45 12.27 6.72
N LEU A 70 -17.24 12.11 6.19
CA LEU A 70 -16.02 12.23 6.98
C LEU A 70 -15.88 13.69 7.44
N LYS A 71 -16.08 13.95 8.73
CA LYS A 71 -15.72 15.24 9.33
C LYS A 71 -14.22 15.20 9.67
N GLY A 72 -13.39 15.63 8.72
CA GLY A 72 -12.00 15.98 9.02
C GLY A 72 -11.95 17.45 9.41
N GLU A 73 -11.73 17.76 10.69
CA GLU A 73 -11.18 19.06 11.06
C GLU A 73 -9.73 19.04 10.59
N ILE A 74 -9.49 19.67 9.44
CA ILE A 74 -8.14 20.03 9.04
C ILE A 74 -7.81 21.25 9.91
N ASP A 75 -7.14 21.04 11.03
CA ASP A 75 -6.46 22.12 11.74
C ASP A 75 -5.34 22.63 10.84
N ALA A 76 -5.70 23.49 9.90
CA ALA A 76 -4.77 24.38 9.22
C ALA A 76 -4.34 25.45 10.23
N GLN A 77 -3.58 25.06 11.25
CA GLN A 77 -2.85 26.02 12.05
C GLN A 77 -1.82 26.69 11.16
N SER A 78 -2.13 27.94 10.88
CA SER A 78 -1.36 28.91 10.14
C SER A 78 -0.06 29.20 10.88
N SER A 79 1.06 29.31 10.17
CA SER A 79 2.09 30.26 10.59
C SER A 79 2.90 30.80 9.41
N THR A 80 2.50 32.01 9.02
CA THR A 80 3.33 33.20 8.76
C THR A 80 4.28 33.18 7.57
N ASP A 81 3.81 33.82 6.52
CA ASP A 81 4.56 34.68 5.62
C ASP A 81 5.08 35.92 6.40
N PRO A 82 6.39 36.24 6.35
CA PRO A 82 6.86 37.61 6.40
C PRO A 82 7.49 37.89 5.02
N GLY A 83 6.78 38.57 4.13
CA GLY A 83 6.72 40.02 4.17
C GLY A 83 7.85 40.65 3.35
N THR A 84 7.45 41.29 2.24
CA THR A 84 8.14 42.32 1.42
C THR A 84 9.40 41.97 0.64
#